data_AF-A0A8D8XKN7-F1
#
_entry.id   AF-A0A8D8XKN7-F1
#
_cell.length_a   1.000
_cell.length_b   1.000
_cell.length_c   1.000
_cell.angle_alpha   90.00
_cell.angle_beta   90.00
_cell.angle_gamma   90.00
#
_symmetry.space_group_name_H-M   'P 1'
#
loop_
_entity.id
_entity.type
_entity.pdbx_description
1 polymer ?
#
loop_
_entity_poly.entity_id
_entity_poly.type
_entity_poly.pdbx_seq_one_letter_code
_entity_poly.pdbx_strand_id
1 'polypeptide(L)'
;MANISPASVRFICDILEHIGMVNFQVKPIREDWKAVLWQLFGYFQHVLAVLFLVSNVSSTLCRSSRHVPEFCQRLFESCFGLIGLMCTQIAYHRYDEIKSLVHFMETSLSNANKEIANKYKKKANITLFAFLLTLVFASAANLSDKLHPLSEKDIAELKIIYGTQNPERRHYVNVWIPYVDETLSWHYAVIHALEFWPTLIAGASFYTIGVLVLTTITVLEGQYTILRTYVKKIGQQHTDIQGNTVYYTNIERNKYIVEPINKRTSSVKDAALKAKLQQREQQREYQRQLVYEKLYFRQVLRFHQKLVILQTKVR
;
A
#
# COMPACT_ATOMS: atom_id res chain seq x y z
N MET A 1 19.75 -2.05 12.60
CA MET A 1 18.97 -3.27 12.29
C MET A 1 17.71 -2.85 11.55
N ALA A 2 17.66 -3.06 10.24
CA ALA A 2 16.57 -2.57 9.39
C ALA A 2 15.28 -3.37 9.66
N ASN A 3 14.19 -2.65 9.95
CA ASN A 3 12.87 -3.24 10.15
C ASN A 3 12.38 -3.91 8.87
N ILE A 4 11.82 -5.11 9.03
CA ILE A 4 11.17 -5.87 7.96
C ILE A 4 9.76 -5.27 7.80
N SER A 5 9.40 -4.86 6.56
CA SER A 5 8.10 -4.34 6.10
C SER A 5 7.86 -2.82 5.87
N PRO A 6 8.50 -1.85 6.55
CA PRO A 6 8.13 -0.43 6.36
C PRO A 6 8.75 0.22 5.11
N ALA A 7 9.85 -0.32 4.58
CA ALA A 7 10.53 0.25 3.41
C ALA A 7 9.65 0.26 2.15
N SER A 8 8.79 -0.75 1.95
CA SER A 8 7.91 -0.80 0.77
C SER A 8 6.76 0.19 0.88
N VAL A 9 6.14 0.33 2.07
CA VAL A 9 5.03 1.29 2.28
C VAL A 9 5.54 2.72 2.22
N ARG A 10 6.69 3.00 2.86
CA ARG A 10 7.36 4.30 2.78
C ARG A 10 7.75 4.63 1.34
N PHE A 11 8.36 3.68 0.63
CA PHE A 11 8.70 3.84 -0.79
C PHE A 11 7.46 4.12 -1.65
N ILE A 12 6.31 3.49 -1.37
CA ILE A 12 5.04 3.77 -2.06
C ILE A 12 4.56 5.21 -1.75
N CYS A 13 4.65 5.66 -0.50
CA CYS A 13 4.34 7.05 -0.14
C CYS A 13 5.30 8.03 -0.82
N ASP A 14 6.60 7.72 -0.86
CA ASP A 14 7.61 8.53 -1.55
C ASP A 14 7.31 8.60 -3.06
N ILE A 15 6.85 7.51 -3.68
CA ILE A 15 6.39 7.52 -5.08
C ILE A 15 5.19 8.46 -5.24
N LEU A 16 4.18 8.36 -4.38
CA LEU A 16 3.02 9.27 -4.43
C LEU A 16 3.45 10.74 -4.26
N GLU A 17 4.45 11.01 -3.42
CA GLU A 17 5.07 12.35 -3.24
C GLU A 17 5.65 12.85 -4.56
N HIS A 18 6.48 12.04 -5.22
CA HIS A 18 7.17 12.43 -6.45
C HIS A 18 6.21 12.55 -7.65
N ILE A 19 5.10 11.82 -7.65
CA ILE A 19 4.06 11.95 -8.69
C ILE A 19 3.41 13.35 -8.65
N GLY A 20 3.36 14.01 -7.48
CA GLY A 20 2.94 15.41 -7.34
C GLY A 20 1.43 15.64 -7.12
N MET A 21 0.61 14.60 -7.24
CA MET A 21 -0.84 14.67 -6.97
C MET A 21 -1.17 14.68 -5.48
N VAL A 22 -0.22 14.27 -4.64
CA VAL A 22 -0.36 14.33 -3.19
C VAL A 22 0.92 14.93 -2.64
N ASN A 23 0.86 16.18 -2.19
CA ASN A 23 2.02 16.91 -1.69
C ASN A 23 2.19 16.64 -0.19
N PHE A 24 2.89 15.56 0.14
CA PHE A 24 3.00 15.10 1.52
C PHE A 24 4.10 15.80 2.35
N GLN A 25 5.06 16.50 1.74
CA GLN A 25 6.15 17.21 2.44
C GLN A 25 5.92 18.72 2.65
N VAL A 26 4.82 19.30 2.18
CA VAL A 26 4.58 20.77 2.21
C VAL A 26 3.64 21.20 3.35
N LYS A 27 3.83 20.63 4.55
CA LYS A 27 3.32 21.19 5.82
C LYS A 27 4.52 21.49 6.74
N PRO A 28 4.51 22.61 7.49
CA PRO A 28 5.22 23.85 7.16
C PRO A 28 6.51 24.01 7.99
N ILE A 29 7.61 23.32 7.64
CA ILE A 29 8.84 23.38 8.45
C ILE A 29 10.06 23.94 7.70
N ARG A 30 9.97 24.21 6.39
CA ARG A 30 11.01 24.97 5.69
C ARG A 30 10.41 25.96 4.70
N GLU A 31 10.61 27.23 4.97
CA GLU A 31 10.46 28.37 4.05
C GLU A 31 11.52 28.31 2.94
N ASP A 32 11.69 27.14 2.31
CA ASP A 32 12.58 26.94 1.19
C ASP A 32 11.77 27.16 -0.10
N TRP A 33 12.32 27.93 -1.05
CA TRP A 33 11.75 28.14 -2.39
C TRP A 33 11.35 26.83 -3.10
N LYS A 34 12.02 25.72 -2.77
CA LYS A 34 11.70 24.38 -3.27
C LYS A 34 10.31 23.90 -2.85
N ALA A 35 9.89 24.20 -1.62
CA ALA A 35 8.57 23.82 -1.11
C ALA A 35 7.47 24.59 -1.83
N VAL A 36 7.68 25.88 -2.10
CA VAL A 36 6.76 26.71 -2.90
C VAL A 36 6.63 26.18 -4.32
N LEU A 37 7.73 25.83 -4.98
CA LEU A 37 7.70 25.24 -6.32
C LEU A 37 6.96 23.90 -6.35
N TRP A 38 7.18 23.03 -5.37
CA TRP A 38 6.45 21.76 -5.26
C TRP A 38 4.95 21.96 -5.05
N GLN A 39 4.56 22.96 -4.26
CA GLN A 39 3.16 23.31 -4.06
C GLN A 39 2.52 23.82 -5.35
N LEU A 40 3.20 24.72 -6.07
CA LEU A 40 2.76 25.22 -7.37
C LEU A 40 2.63 24.08 -8.40
N PHE A 41 3.59 23.14 -8.41
CA PHE A 41 3.53 21.95 -9.26
C PHE A 41 2.30 21.10 -8.98
N GLY A 42 2.00 20.83 -7.70
CA GLY A 42 0.80 20.07 -7.31
C GLY A 42 -0.51 20.78 -7.70
N TYR A 43 -0.59 22.10 -7.49
CA TYR A 43 -1.75 22.88 -7.95
C TYR A 43 -1.90 22.83 -9.47
N PHE A 44 -0.80 23.01 -10.21
CA PHE A 44 -0.80 22.91 -11.66
C PHE A 44 -1.30 21.54 -12.14
N GLN A 45 -0.82 20.45 -11.53
CA GLN A 45 -1.27 19.10 -11.87
C GLN A 45 -2.77 18.90 -11.62
N HIS A 46 -3.30 19.36 -10.47
CA HIS A 46 -4.72 19.25 -10.16
C HIS A 46 -5.57 20.08 -11.11
N VAL A 47 -5.20 21.33 -11.38
CA VAL A 47 -5.92 22.18 -12.34
C VAL A 47 -5.92 21.53 -13.72
N LEU A 48 -4.78 21.03 -14.18
CA LEU A 48 -4.66 20.35 -15.47
C LEU A 48 -5.55 19.10 -15.53
N ALA A 49 -5.51 18.25 -14.50
CA ALA A 49 -6.32 17.04 -14.44
C ALA A 49 -7.83 17.32 -14.41
N VAL A 50 -8.26 18.37 -13.69
CA VAL A 50 -9.66 18.80 -13.67
C VAL A 50 -10.09 19.33 -15.03
N LEU A 51 -9.27 20.16 -15.68
CA LEU A 51 -9.56 20.67 -17.03
C LEU A 51 -9.68 19.54 -18.05
N PHE A 52 -8.79 18.54 -18.00
CA PHE A 52 -8.88 17.36 -18.86
C PHE A 52 -10.13 16.53 -18.58
N LEU A 53 -10.49 16.32 -17.31
CA LEU A 53 -11.71 15.61 -16.96
C LEU A 53 -12.94 16.34 -17.49
N VAL A 54 -13.03 17.66 -17.28
CA VAL A 54 -14.14 18.48 -17.77
C VAL A 54 -14.24 18.40 -19.30
N SER A 55 -13.10 18.48 -19.99
CA SER A 55 -13.08 18.37 -21.45
C SER A 55 -13.48 16.97 -21.93
N ASN A 56 -13.03 15.90 -21.27
CA ASN A 56 -13.43 14.53 -21.60
C ASN A 56 -14.94 14.28 -21.36
N VAL A 57 -15.46 14.76 -20.23
CA VAL A 57 -16.90 14.68 -19.93
C VAL A 57 -17.71 15.49 -20.96
N SER A 58 -17.24 16.67 -21.33
CA SER A 58 -17.89 17.50 -22.35
C SER A 58 -17.86 16.81 -23.72
N SER A 59 -16.74 16.20 -24.09
CA SER A 59 -16.61 15.37 -25.31
C SER A 59 -17.61 14.20 -25.29
N THR A 60 -17.75 13.53 -24.15
CA THR A 60 -18.70 12.44 -23.96
C THR A 60 -20.13 12.91 -24.23
N LEU A 61 -20.54 14.03 -23.63
CA LEU A 61 -21.90 14.55 -23.74
C LEU A 61 -22.20 15.18 -25.11
N CYS A 62 -21.24 15.92 -25.67
CA CYS A 62 -21.46 16.73 -26.87
C CYS A 62 -21.14 16.01 -28.19
N ARG A 63 -20.09 15.18 -28.25
CA ARG A 63 -19.66 14.51 -29.48
C ARG A 63 -20.07 13.04 -29.53
N SER A 64 -19.88 12.30 -28.45
CA SER A 64 -20.08 10.83 -28.46
C SER A 64 -21.54 10.39 -28.27
N SER A 65 -22.44 11.28 -27.80
CA SER A 65 -23.81 10.94 -27.39
C SER A 65 -24.69 10.31 -28.48
N ARG A 66 -24.32 10.47 -29.75
CA ARG A 66 -25.04 9.90 -30.91
C ARG A 66 -24.54 8.52 -31.33
N HIS A 67 -23.42 8.05 -30.78
CA HIS A 67 -22.81 6.77 -31.11
C HIS A 67 -22.57 5.92 -29.85
N VAL A 68 -23.43 4.91 -29.62
CA VAL A 68 -23.47 4.15 -28.35
C VAL A 68 -22.14 3.51 -27.96
N PRO A 69 -21.39 2.82 -28.84
CA PRO A 69 -20.09 2.23 -28.48
C PRO A 69 -19.08 3.28 -28.01
N GLU A 70 -19.01 4.41 -28.71
CA GLU A 70 -18.11 5.51 -28.38
C GLU A 70 -18.52 6.16 -27.06
N PHE A 71 -19.82 6.41 -26.89
CA PHE A 71 -20.37 6.95 -25.64
C PHE A 71 -20.02 6.08 -24.43
N CYS A 72 -20.22 4.77 -24.53
CA CYS A 72 -19.90 3.84 -23.45
C CYS A 72 -18.41 3.88 -23.11
N GLN A 73 -17.53 3.82 -24.11
CA GLN A 73 -16.08 3.91 -23.89
C GLN A 73 -15.70 5.23 -23.18
N ARG A 74 -16.19 6.37 -23.66
CA ARG A 74 -15.87 7.69 -23.09
C ARG A 74 -16.43 7.89 -21.70
N LEU A 75 -17.61 7.32 -21.43
CA LEU A 75 -18.19 7.30 -20.10
C LEU A 75 -17.30 6.48 -19.14
N PHE A 76 -16.78 5.33 -19.55
CA PHE A 76 -15.85 4.56 -18.72
C PHE A 76 -14.54 5.30 -18.46
N GLU A 77 -13.96 5.95 -19.47
CA GLU A 77 -12.76 6.79 -19.32
C GLU A 77 -13.00 7.95 -18.33
N SER A 78 -14.16 8.61 -18.44
CA SER A 78 -14.58 9.70 -17.54
C SER A 78 -14.78 9.21 -16.10
N CYS A 79 -15.48 8.08 -15.91
CA CYS A 79 -15.65 7.44 -14.61
C CYS A 79 -14.31 7.04 -13.99
N PHE A 80 -13.40 6.46 -14.78
CA PHE A 80 -12.08 6.08 -14.32
C PHE A 80 -11.25 7.30 -13.89
N GLY A 81 -11.23 8.36 -14.70
CA GLY A 81 -10.57 9.62 -14.37
C GLY A 81 -11.13 10.27 -13.10
N LEU A 82 -12.46 10.28 -12.95
CA LEU A 82 -13.15 10.80 -11.77
C LEU A 82 -12.80 10.00 -10.51
N ILE A 83 -12.82 8.66 -10.57
CA ILE A 83 -12.45 7.79 -9.45
C ILE A 83 -10.98 8.02 -9.08
N GLY A 84 -10.08 8.10 -10.06
CA GLY A 84 -8.67 8.39 -9.81
C GLY A 84 -8.44 9.73 -9.09
N LEU A 85 -9.16 10.77 -9.52
CA LEU A 85 -9.13 12.08 -8.85
C LEU A 85 -9.74 12.03 -7.44
N MET A 86 -10.86 11.34 -7.24
CA MET A 86 -11.43 11.17 -5.90
C MET A 86 -10.48 10.41 -4.97
N CYS A 87 -9.86 9.33 -5.44
CA CYS A 87 -8.88 8.57 -4.64
C CYS A 87 -7.69 9.43 -4.23
N THR A 88 -7.15 10.25 -5.15
CA THR A 88 -6.04 11.16 -4.83
C THR A 88 -6.44 12.25 -3.84
N GLN A 89 -7.64 12.84 -3.98
CA GLN A 89 -8.15 13.82 -3.01
C GLN A 89 -8.38 13.20 -1.63
N ILE A 90 -8.94 11.99 -1.56
CA ILE A 90 -9.11 11.26 -0.29
C ILE A 90 -7.74 11.00 0.36
N ALA A 91 -6.76 10.52 -0.42
CA ALA A 91 -5.40 10.28 0.07
C ALA A 91 -4.72 11.56 0.56
N TYR A 92 -4.96 12.69 -0.11
CA TYR A 92 -4.48 14.01 0.29
C TYR A 92 -5.10 14.46 1.62
N HIS A 93 -6.43 14.39 1.74
CA HIS A 93 -7.12 14.80 2.96
C HIS A 93 -6.83 13.89 4.17
N ARG A 94 -6.63 12.59 3.95
CA ARG A 94 -6.31 11.62 5.00
C ARG A 94 -4.81 11.39 5.21
N TYR A 95 -3.96 12.30 4.73
CA TYR A 95 -2.51 12.11 4.82
C TYR A 95 -2.03 11.86 6.25
N ASP A 96 -2.43 12.69 7.21
CA ASP A 96 -1.93 12.60 8.59
C ASP A 96 -2.28 11.22 9.20
N GLU A 97 -3.42 10.65 8.82
CA GLU A 97 -3.84 9.30 9.18
C GLU A 97 -2.95 8.24 8.51
N ILE A 98 -2.73 8.35 7.20
CA ILE A 98 -1.86 7.45 6.42
C ILE A 98 -0.43 7.49 6.99
N LYS A 99 0.12 8.68 7.26
CA LYS A 99 1.45 8.85 7.85
C LYS A 99 1.54 8.24 9.23
N SER A 100 0.54 8.48 10.09
CA SER A 100 0.44 7.84 11.41
C SER A 100 0.39 6.31 11.28
N LEU A 101 -0.34 5.80 10.29
CA LEU A 101 -0.46 4.38 10.00
C LEU A 101 0.90 3.79 9.59
N VAL A 102 1.59 4.41 8.64
CA VAL A 102 2.93 4.00 8.21
C VAL A 102 3.87 4.02 9.41
N HIS A 103 3.92 5.13 10.16
CA HIS A 103 4.78 5.26 11.34
C HIS A 103 4.51 4.16 12.37
N PHE A 104 3.24 3.90 12.68
CA PHE A 104 2.86 2.81 13.58
C PHE A 104 3.33 1.46 13.06
N MET A 105 3.21 1.21 11.74
CA MET A 105 3.71 0.00 11.12
C MET A 105 5.24 -0.12 11.24
N GLU A 106 5.98 1.00 11.17
CA GLU A 106 7.44 0.98 11.33
C GLU A 106 7.87 0.69 12.77
N THR A 107 7.16 1.22 13.77
CA THR A 107 7.61 1.21 15.17
C THR A 107 7.02 0.08 16.00
N SER A 108 5.81 -0.37 15.67
CA SER A 108 4.98 -1.18 16.58
C SER A 108 4.79 -2.62 16.13
N LEU A 109 5.15 -2.98 14.89
CA LEU A 109 4.98 -4.32 14.37
C LEU A 109 5.98 -5.32 14.93
N SER A 110 5.51 -6.56 15.07
CA SER A 110 6.29 -7.68 15.58
C SER A 110 7.25 -8.19 14.50
N ASN A 111 8.51 -8.40 14.89
CA ASN A 111 9.56 -9.03 14.07
C ASN A 111 9.91 -10.43 14.60
N ALA A 112 9.03 -11.01 15.41
CA ALA A 112 9.35 -12.17 16.20
C ALA A 112 9.58 -13.43 15.36
N ASN A 113 8.81 -13.60 14.28
CA ASN A 113 9.02 -14.66 13.33
C ASN A 113 9.49 -14.08 11.98
N LYS A 114 10.80 -14.15 11.73
CA LYS A 114 11.43 -13.65 10.51
C LYS A 114 10.95 -14.38 9.26
N GLU A 115 10.62 -15.67 9.36
CA GLU A 115 10.14 -16.45 8.22
C GLU A 115 8.77 -15.95 7.74
N ILE A 116 7.83 -15.76 8.68
CA ILE A 116 6.52 -15.16 8.40
C ILE A 116 6.71 -13.74 7.88
N ALA A 117 7.51 -12.92 8.55
CA ALA A 117 7.73 -11.53 8.12
C ALA A 117 8.32 -11.44 6.70
N ASN A 118 9.30 -12.29 6.36
CA ASN A 118 9.89 -12.34 5.02
C ASN A 118 8.91 -12.84 3.96
N LYS A 119 8.09 -13.85 4.28
CA LYS A 119 7.03 -14.34 3.38
C LYS A 119 6.07 -13.22 2.96
N TYR A 120 5.59 -12.46 3.94
CA TYR A 120 4.65 -11.36 3.69
C TYR A 120 5.31 -10.15 3.03
N LYS A 121 6.57 -9.85 3.35
CA LYS A 121 7.37 -8.85 2.62
C LYS A 121 7.54 -9.22 1.14
N LYS A 122 7.85 -10.50 0.84
CA LYS A 122 7.98 -10.98 -0.54
C LYS A 122 6.65 -10.86 -1.29
N LYS A 123 5.53 -11.22 -0.65
CA LYS A 123 4.18 -11.06 -1.22
C LYS A 123 3.89 -9.60 -1.57
N ALA A 124 4.15 -8.66 -0.64
CA ALA A 124 3.97 -7.24 -0.89
C ALA A 124 4.83 -6.71 -2.06
N ASN A 125 6.11 -7.10 -2.12
CA ASN A 125 7.00 -6.70 -3.22
C ASN A 125 6.53 -7.26 -4.58
N ILE A 126 6.03 -8.50 -4.61
CA ILE A 126 5.46 -9.09 -5.83
C ILE A 126 4.22 -8.30 -6.26
N THR A 127 3.35 -7.93 -5.32
CA THR A 127 2.18 -7.08 -5.60
C THR A 127 2.61 -5.75 -6.21
N LEU A 128 3.55 -5.04 -5.58
CA LEU A 128 4.09 -3.78 -6.11
C LEU A 128 4.63 -3.95 -7.54
N PHE A 129 5.46 -4.98 -7.77
CA PHE A 129 6.05 -5.24 -9.08
C PHE A 129 5.00 -5.56 -10.15
N ALA A 130 4.01 -6.40 -9.83
CA ALA A 130 2.93 -6.74 -10.74
C ALA A 130 2.13 -5.50 -11.16
N PHE A 131 1.81 -4.61 -10.21
CA PHE A 131 1.09 -3.37 -10.50
C PHE A 131 1.90 -2.37 -11.34
N LEU A 132 3.20 -2.22 -11.06
CA LEU A 132 4.08 -1.39 -11.89
C LEU A 132 4.18 -1.92 -13.32
N LEU A 133 4.29 -3.24 -13.50
CA LEU A 133 4.26 -3.86 -14.81
C LEU A 133 2.93 -3.60 -15.52
N THR A 134 1.78 -3.75 -14.84
CA THR A 134 0.47 -3.45 -15.42
C THR A 134 0.38 -2.00 -15.90
N LEU A 135 0.87 -1.04 -15.12
CA LEU A 135 0.89 0.38 -15.54
C LEU A 135 1.75 0.59 -16.79
N VAL A 136 2.95 0.00 -16.83
CA VAL A 136 3.86 0.10 -17.99
C VAL A 136 3.23 -0.53 -19.23
N PHE A 137 2.71 -1.76 -19.12
CA PHE A 137 2.05 -2.45 -20.24
C PHE A 137 0.79 -1.73 -20.70
N ALA A 138 -0.05 -1.22 -19.79
CA ALA A 138 -1.24 -0.46 -20.16
C ALA A 138 -0.87 0.85 -20.89
N SER A 139 0.15 1.56 -20.41
CA SER A 139 0.64 2.79 -21.04
C SER A 139 1.24 2.51 -22.42
N ALA A 140 2.04 1.45 -22.54
CA ALA A 140 2.64 1.02 -23.81
C ALA A 140 1.58 0.52 -24.80
N ALA A 141 0.58 -0.24 -24.34
CA ALA A 141 -0.53 -0.72 -25.16
C ALA A 141 -1.39 0.44 -25.67
N ASN A 142 -1.69 1.44 -24.81
CA ASN A 142 -2.42 2.63 -25.24
C ASN A 142 -1.61 3.42 -26.28
N LEU A 143 -0.32 3.67 -26.05
CA LEU A 143 0.55 4.33 -27.03
C LEU A 143 0.62 3.53 -28.36
N SER A 144 0.79 2.21 -28.28
CA SER A 144 0.87 1.33 -29.45
C SER A 144 -0.44 1.30 -30.23
N ASP A 145 -1.59 1.28 -29.54
CA ASP A 145 -2.90 1.34 -30.19
C ASP A 145 -2.98 2.60 -31.04
N LYS A 146 -2.62 3.78 -30.51
CA LYS A 146 -2.69 5.06 -31.25
C LYS A 146 -1.76 5.13 -32.45
N LEU A 147 -0.66 4.38 -32.45
CA LEU A 147 0.29 4.31 -33.56
C LEU A 147 -0.15 3.34 -34.68
N HIS A 148 -1.08 2.42 -34.41
CA HIS A 148 -1.58 1.52 -35.45
C HIS A 148 -2.43 2.28 -36.49
N PRO A 149 -2.29 1.97 -37.78
CA PRO A 149 -3.12 2.56 -38.81
C PRO A 149 -4.57 2.10 -38.64
N LEU A 150 -5.52 3.04 -38.79
CA LEU A 150 -6.95 2.75 -38.79
C LEU A 150 -7.41 2.22 -40.15
N SER A 151 -8.49 1.43 -40.15
CA SER A 151 -9.16 1.08 -41.40
C SER A 151 -9.92 2.27 -41.97
N GLU A 152 -10.16 2.29 -43.28
CA GLU A 152 -10.93 3.36 -43.93
C GLU A 152 -12.34 3.50 -43.35
N LYS A 153 -12.92 2.39 -42.89
CA LYS A 153 -14.23 2.35 -42.24
C LYS A 153 -14.19 3.11 -40.91
N ASP A 154 -13.18 2.86 -40.07
CA ASP A 154 -13.04 3.52 -38.76
C ASP A 154 -12.77 5.02 -38.93
N ILE A 155 -11.97 5.39 -39.94
CA ILE A 155 -11.70 6.79 -40.31
C ILE A 155 -13.00 7.52 -40.69
N ALA A 156 -13.86 6.87 -41.49
CA ALA A 156 -15.16 7.43 -41.87
C ALA A 156 -16.09 7.59 -40.65
N GLU A 157 -16.14 6.61 -39.76
CA GLU A 157 -16.93 6.68 -38.52
C GLU A 157 -16.45 7.81 -37.60
N LEU A 158 -15.13 7.91 -37.36
CA LEU A 158 -14.57 8.99 -36.55
C LEU A 158 -14.84 10.38 -37.15
N LYS A 159 -14.77 10.52 -38.47
CA LYS A 159 -15.11 11.78 -39.15
C LYS A 159 -16.57 12.18 -38.93
N ILE A 160 -17.49 11.21 -38.92
CA ILE A 160 -18.92 11.46 -38.64
C ILE A 160 -19.14 11.87 -37.18
N ILE A 161 -18.45 11.21 -36.24
CA ILE A 161 -18.62 11.43 -34.80
C ILE A 161 -17.97 12.76 -34.36
N TYR A 162 -16.74 13.02 -34.81
CA TYR A 162 -15.90 14.12 -34.31
C TYR A 162 -15.84 15.33 -35.24
N GLY A 163 -16.21 15.19 -36.52
CA GLY A 163 -16.19 16.28 -37.49
C GLY A 163 -14.79 16.82 -37.82
N THR A 164 -13.73 16.07 -37.52
CA THR A 164 -12.32 16.49 -37.62
C THR A 164 -11.76 16.33 -39.04
N GLN A 165 -10.75 17.14 -39.39
CA GLN A 165 -10.10 17.06 -40.70
C GLN A 165 -9.18 15.83 -40.86
N ASN A 166 -8.46 15.44 -39.80
CA ASN A 166 -7.45 14.37 -39.81
C ASN A 166 -7.76 13.32 -38.72
N PRO A 167 -8.86 12.55 -38.82
CA PRO A 167 -9.32 11.61 -37.78
C PRO A 167 -8.33 10.47 -37.48
N GLU A 168 -7.34 10.22 -38.35
CA GLU A 168 -6.26 9.26 -38.13
C GLU A 168 -5.31 9.65 -36.99
N ARG A 169 -5.27 10.94 -36.62
CA ARG A 169 -4.46 11.46 -35.52
C ARG A 169 -5.20 11.29 -34.20
N ARG A 170 -5.02 10.12 -33.58
CA ARG A 170 -5.72 9.73 -32.36
C ARG A 170 -5.02 10.24 -31.09
N HIS A 171 -5.81 10.89 -30.25
CA HIS A 171 -5.44 11.35 -28.90
C HIS A 171 -5.54 10.23 -27.86
N TYR A 172 -4.87 10.38 -26.71
CA TYR A 172 -4.92 9.37 -25.64
C TYR A 172 -6.33 9.24 -25.08
N VAL A 173 -6.95 10.40 -24.87
CA VAL A 173 -8.34 10.59 -24.50
C VAL A 173 -8.91 11.56 -25.52
N ASN A 174 -10.10 11.34 -26.06
CA ASN A 174 -10.67 12.28 -27.02
C ASN A 174 -11.19 13.51 -26.28
N VAL A 175 -10.30 14.48 -26.11
CA VAL A 175 -10.56 15.79 -25.53
C VAL A 175 -11.37 16.63 -26.52
N TRP A 176 -12.30 17.43 -26.00
CA TRP A 176 -13.03 18.40 -26.81
C TRP A 176 -12.65 19.81 -26.39
N ILE A 177 -12.10 20.56 -27.35
CA ILE A 177 -11.77 21.97 -27.19
C ILE A 177 -12.67 22.76 -28.13
N PRO A 178 -13.55 23.65 -27.62
CA PRO A 178 -14.42 24.46 -28.46
C PRO A 178 -13.61 25.24 -29.51
N TYR A 179 -14.07 25.21 -30.76
CA TYR A 179 -13.52 25.95 -31.89
C TYR A 179 -12.09 25.58 -32.32
N VAL A 180 -11.51 24.50 -31.79
CA VAL A 180 -10.19 24.00 -32.16
C VAL A 180 -10.33 22.66 -32.85
N ASP A 181 -9.72 22.50 -34.04
CA ASP A 181 -9.53 21.17 -34.62
C ASP A 181 -8.28 20.55 -34.00
N GLU A 182 -8.50 19.59 -33.10
CA GLU A 182 -7.48 18.93 -32.32
C GLU A 182 -6.56 18.02 -33.17
N THR A 183 -6.93 17.79 -34.43
CA THR A 183 -6.20 16.92 -35.36
C THR A 183 -5.23 17.68 -36.28
N LEU A 184 -5.25 19.01 -36.29
CA LEU A 184 -4.27 19.81 -37.04
C LEU A 184 -2.86 19.63 -36.45
N SER A 185 -1.83 19.62 -37.31
CA SER A 185 -0.51 19.06 -36.96
C SER A 185 0.12 19.63 -35.69
N TRP A 186 0.08 20.95 -35.51
CA TRP A 186 0.67 21.59 -34.32
C TRP A 186 -0.24 21.50 -33.09
N HIS A 187 -1.57 21.63 -33.27
CA HIS A 187 -2.55 21.41 -32.20
C HIS A 187 -2.43 19.99 -31.65
N TYR A 188 -2.37 19.01 -32.54
CA TYR A 188 -2.22 17.60 -32.21
C TYR A 188 -1.00 17.38 -31.33
N ALA A 189 0.19 17.84 -31.74
CA ALA A 189 1.41 17.62 -30.96
C ALA A 189 1.34 18.22 -29.55
N VAL A 190 0.80 19.44 -29.43
CA VAL A 190 0.68 20.15 -28.14
C VAL A 190 -0.37 19.48 -27.24
N ILE A 191 -1.56 19.21 -27.77
CA ILE A 191 -2.66 18.59 -27.03
C ILE A 191 -2.26 17.17 -26.60
N HIS A 192 -1.66 16.39 -27.50
CA HIS A 192 -1.24 15.02 -27.22
C HIS A 192 -0.18 14.95 -26.11
N ALA A 193 0.81 15.85 -26.12
CA ALA A 193 1.81 15.94 -25.05
C ALA A 193 1.19 16.37 -23.71
N LEU A 194 0.27 17.34 -23.75
CA LEU A 194 -0.45 17.82 -22.57
C LEU A 194 -1.44 16.80 -22.03
N GLU A 195 -1.97 15.88 -22.83
CA GLU A 195 -2.86 14.79 -22.42
C GLU A 195 -2.10 13.63 -21.80
N PHE A 196 -0.97 13.25 -22.41
CA PHE A 196 -0.17 12.12 -21.98
C PHE A 196 0.25 12.26 -20.52
N TRP A 197 0.74 13.44 -20.15
CA TRP A 197 1.27 13.74 -18.83
C TRP A 197 0.25 13.56 -17.68
N PRO A 198 -0.91 14.24 -17.65
CA PRO A 198 -1.92 14.07 -16.61
C PRO A 198 -2.58 12.69 -16.64
N THR A 199 -2.70 12.05 -17.81
CA THR A 199 -3.21 10.67 -17.90
C THR A 199 -2.25 9.69 -17.21
N LEU A 200 -0.94 9.82 -17.48
CA LEU A 200 0.10 9.04 -16.83
C LEU A 200 0.13 9.28 -15.32
N ILE A 201 0.05 10.53 -14.89
CA ILE A 201 0.06 10.90 -13.46
C ILE A 201 -1.19 10.38 -12.76
N ALA A 202 -2.39 10.55 -13.34
CA ALA A 202 -3.63 10.06 -12.75
C ALA A 202 -3.64 8.53 -12.63
N GLY A 203 -3.20 7.84 -13.69
CA GLY A 203 -3.01 6.38 -13.67
C GLY A 203 -2.01 5.97 -12.60
N ALA A 204 -0.81 6.54 -12.61
CA ALA A 204 0.23 6.25 -11.63
C ALA A 204 -0.25 6.48 -10.20
N SER A 205 -0.97 7.57 -9.95
CA SER A 205 -1.53 7.87 -8.62
C SER A 205 -2.57 6.83 -8.19
N PHE A 206 -3.52 6.50 -9.06
CA PHE A 206 -4.57 5.52 -8.78
C PHE A 206 -3.97 4.15 -8.46
N TYR A 207 -3.06 3.66 -9.29
CA TYR A 207 -2.40 2.37 -9.05
C TYR A 207 -1.55 2.38 -7.79
N THR A 208 -0.83 3.47 -7.51
CA THR A 208 0.03 3.55 -6.33
C THR A 208 -0.80 3.60 -5.04
N ILE A 209 -1.96 4.27 -5.03
CA ILE A 209 -2.92 4.20 -3.92
C ILE A 209 -3.46 2.78 -3.74
N GLY A 210 -3.82 2.10 -4.84
CA GLY A 210 -4.24 0.70 -4.79
C GLY A 210 -3.18 -0.22 -4.19
N VAL A 211 -1.92 -0.05 -4.57
CA VAL A 211 -0.78 -0.80 -4.01
C VAL A 211 -0.55 -0.48 -2.54
N LEU A 212 -0.72 0.77 -2.11
CA LEU A 212 -0.63 1.18 -0.71
C LEU A 212 -1.64 0.39 0.15
N VAL A 213 -2.90 0.33 -0.29
CA VAL A 213 -3.97 -0.40 0.40
C VAL A 213 -3.66 -1.89 0.49
N LEU A 214 -3.34 -2.52 -0.65
CA LEU A 214 -3.05 -3.96 -0.71
C LEU A 214 -1.82 -4.35 0.12
N THR A 215 -0.78 -3.52 0.10
CA THR A 215 0.43 -3.75 0.89
C THR A 215 0.13 -3.65 2.39
N THR A 216 -0.69 -2.66 2.79
CA THR A 216 -1.12 -2.50 4.18
C THR A 216 -1.89 -3.72 4.67
N ILE A 217 -2.86 -4.20 3.89
CA ILE A 217 -3.62 -5.42 4.19
C ILE A 217 -2.68 -6.63 4.31
N THR A 218 -1.72 -6.77 3.40
CA THR A 218 -0.76 -7.87 3.41
C THR A 218 0.12 -7.86 4.66
N VAL A 219 0.55 -6.68 5.11
CA VAL A 219 1.33 -6.55 6.35
C VAL A 219 0.48 -6.90 7.57
N LEU A 220 -0.77 -6.44 7.64
CA LEU A 220 -1.72 -6.81 8.69
C LEU A 220 -1.92 -8.33 8.77
N GLU A 221 -2.15 -8.98 7.62
CA GLU A 221 -2.31 -10.44 7.51
C GLU A 221 -1.10 -11.17 8.13
N GLY A 222 0.11 -10.69 7.84
CA GLY A 222 1.33 -11.25 8.43
C GLY A 222 1.39 -11.11 9.95
N GLN A 223 0.96 -9.98 10.49
CA GLN A 223 0.97 -9.72 11.93
C GLN A 223 -0.06 -10.56 12.68
N TYR A 224 -1.27 -10.72 12.13
CA TYR A 224 -2.27 -11.66 12.67
C TYR A 224 -1.78 -13.10 12.62
N THR A 225 -1.03 -13.49 11.59
CA THR A 225 -0.43 -14.82 11.50
C THR A 225 0.60 -15.05 12.61
N ILE A 226 1.47 -14.06 12.88
CA ILE A 226 2.41 -14.12 14.01
C ILE A 226 1.66 -14.22 15.34
N LEU A 227 0.63 -13.38 15.55
CA LEU A 227 -0.19 -13.41 16.76
C LEU A 227 -0.83 -14.79 16.97
N ARG A 228 -1.40 -15.39 15.92
CA ARG A 228 -2.01 -16.72 15.96
C ARG A 228 -1.03 -17.79 16.46
N THR A 229 0.23 -17.71 16.07
CA THR A 229 1.27 -18.63 16.56
C THR A 229 1.49 -18.49 18.07
N TYR A 230 1.46 -17.27 18.61
CA TYR A 230 1.60 -17.06 20.06
C TYR A 230 0.34 -17.42 20.85
N VAL A 231 -0.85 -17.18 20.29
CA VAL A 231 -2.12 -17.60 20.91
C VAL A 231 -2.18 -19.12 21.07
N LYS A 232 -1.79 -19.88 20.03
CA LYS A 232 -1.75 -21.36 20.09
C LYS A 232 -0.84 -21.90 21.20
N LYS A 233 0.19 -21.14 21.58
CA LYS A 233 1.15 -21.50 22.62
C LYS A 233 0.64 -21.20 24.05
N ILE A 234 -0.51 -20.55 24.22
CA ILE A 234 -1.08 -20.31 25.56
C ILE A 234 -1.40 -21.65 26.22
N GLY A 235 -0.96 -21.84 27.47
CA GLY A 235 -1.15 -23.08 28.23
C GLY A 235 -0.29 -24.25 27.77
N GLN A 236 0.61 -24.05 26.81
CA GLN A 236 1.58 -25.07 26.36
C GLN A 236 2.96 -24.80 26.96
N GLN A 237 3.75 -25.86 27.16
CA GLN A 237 5.17 -25.72 27.47
C GLN A 237 5.91 -25.18 26.26
N HIS A 238 6.71 -24.14 26.45
CA HIS A 238 7.46 -23.53 25.35
C HIS A 238 8.87 -24.10 25.33
N THR A 239 9.27 -24.64 24.18
CA THR A 239 10.60 -25.21 23.98
C THR A 239 11.34 -24.51 22.85
N ASP A 240 12.67 -24.46 22.96
CA ASP A 240 13.54 -24.09 21.86
C ASP A 240 13.75 -25.26 20.88
N ILE A 241 14.52 -25.02 19.81
CA ILE A 241 14.86 -26.03 18.78
C ILE A 241 15.65 -27.21 19.40
N GLN A 242 16.29 -26.99 20.54
CA GLN A 242 17.10 -27.98 21.27
C GLN A 242 16.30 -28.72 22.35
N GLY A 243 15.01 -28.40 22.52
CA GLY A 243 14.12 -29.00 23.51
C GLY A 243 14.18 -28.39 24.91
N ASN A 244 14.96 -27.32 25.13
CA ASN A 244 15.03 -26.65 26.43
C ASN A 244 13.78 -25.80 26.68
N THR A 245 13.34 -25.73 27.94
CA THR A 245 12.20 -24.88 28.31
C THR A 245 12.59 -23.40 28.22
N VAL A 246 11.75 -22.62 27.54
CA VAL A 246 11.95 -21.19 27.33
C VAL A 246 10.84 -20.35 27.95
N TYR A 247 11.23 -19.20 28.48
CA TYR A 247 10.30 -18.22 29.05
C TYR A 247 10.41 -16.91 28.28
N TYR A 248 9.36 -16.54 27.53
CA TYR A 248 9.35 -15.31 26.75
C TYR A 248 9.33 -14.06 27.63
N THR A 249 10.35 -13.22 27.46
CA THR A 249 10.43 -11.88 28.07
C THR A 249 9.82 -10.82 27.15
N ASN A 250 9.86 -11.04 25.83
CA ASN A 250 9.20 -10.19 24.84
C ASN A 250 8.81 -11.01 23.60
N ILE A 251 7.53 -11.34 23.46
CA ILE A 251 7.01 -12.10 22.32
C ILE A 251 7.10 -11.36 20.99
N GLU A 252 7.04 -10.02 20.97
CA GLU A 252 7.05 -9.22 19.73
C GLU A 252 8.45 -9.17 19.08
N ARG A 253 9.49 -9.40 19.89
CA ARG A 253 10.89 -9.47 19.46
C ARG A 253 11.46 -10.89 19.53
N ASN A 254 10.62 -11.88 19.84
CA ASN A 254 11.04 -13.26 20.08
C ASN A 254 12.18 -13.40 21.11
N LYS A 255 12.18 -12.57 22.16
CA LYS A 255 13.18 -12.65 23.24
C LYS A 255 12.67 -13.55 24.34
N TYR A 256 13.51 -14.49 24.76
CA TYR A 256 13.22 -15.44 25.81
C TYR A 256 14.48 -15.73 26.63
N ILE A 257 14.26 -16.22 27.85
CA ILE A 257 15.30 -16.77 28.73
C ILE A 257 15.17 -18.30 28.64
N VAL A 258 16.31 -18.97 28.53
CA VAL A 258 16.38 -20.44 28.56
C VAL A 258 16.64 -20.85 30.00
N GLU A 259 15.82 -21.74 30.55
CA GLU A 259 16.17 -22.42 31.78
C GLU A 259 16.93 -23.69 31.39
N PRO A 260 18.25 -23.76 31.68
CA PRO A 260 18.99 -24.98 31.42
C PRO A 260 18.36 -26.11 32.23
N ILE A 261 18.24 -27.30 31.63
CA ILE A 261 17.83 -28.52 32.34
C ILE A 261 18.80 -28.70 33.51
N ASN A 262 18.40 -28.26 34.70
CA ASN A 262 19.29 -28.21 35.85
C ASN A 262 19.53 -29.64 36.32
N LYS A 263 20.67 -30.21 35.89
CA LYS A 263 21.33 -31.39 36.48
C LYS A 263 21.88 -31.07 37.88
N ARG A 264 21.10 -30.48 38.77
CA ARG A 264 21.52 -30.14 40.15
C ARG A 264 20.70 -30.89 41.18
N THR A 265 20.86 -32.20 41.21
CA THR A 265 20.40 -33.04 42.34
C THR A 265 21.44 -34.11 42.66
N SER A 266 22.71 -33.74 42.77
CA SER A 266 23.78 -34.67 43.13
C SER A 266 24.64 -34.09 44.25
N SER A 267 24.11 -34.02 45.49
CA SER A 267 24.90 -33.97 46.74
C SER A 267 24.02 -33.71 47.99
N VAL A 268 22.98 -34.52 48.23
CA VAL A 268 22.33 -34.54 49.56
C VAL A 268 22.20 -36.01 49.95
N LYS A 269 22.98 -36.43 50.97
CA LYS A 269 23.00 -37.82 51.47
C LYS A 269 21.78 -38.17 52.32
N ASP A 270 21.04 -37.16 52.78
CA ASP A 270 19.95 -37.31 53.74
C ASP A 270 18.59 -37.31 53.02
N ALA A 271 17.92 -38.46 53.00
CA ALA A 271 16.74 -38.70 52.16
C ALA A 271 15.53 -37.84 52.56
N ALA A 272 15.33 -37.60 53.87
CA ALA A 272 14.23 -36.79 54.39
C ALA A 272 14.41 -35.29 54.06
N LEU A 273 15.65 -34.80 54.16
CA LEU A 273 16.00 -33.42 53.78
C LEU A 273 15.87 -33.23 52.26
N LYS A 274 16.30 -34.23 51.47
CA LYS A 274 16.16 -34.23 50.01
C LYS A 274 14.70 -34.16 49.57
N ALA A 275 13.80 -34.94 50.17
CA ALA A 275 12.37 -34.90 49.88
C ALA A 275 11.72 -33.53 50.22
N LYS A 276 12.05 -32.94 51.38
CA LYS A 276 11.56 -31.59 51.75
C LYS A 276 12.06 -30.50 50.80
N LEU A 277 13.32 -30.57 50.37
CA LEU A 277 13.90 -29.63 49.42
C LEU A 277 13.25 -29.77 48.03
N GLN A 278 13.05 -31.00 47.55
CA GLN A 278 12.36 -31.28 46.29
C GLN A 278 10.92 -30.74 46.29
N GLN A 279 10.17 -30.94 47.39
CA GLN A 279 8.80 -30.43 47.50
C GLN A 279 8.74 -28.89 47.48
N ARG A 280 9.70 -28.22 48.15
CA ARG A 280 9.83 -26.76 48.12
C ARG A 280 10.23 -26.24 46.73
N GLU A 281 11.09 -26.96 46.01
CA GLU A 281 11.47 -26.63 44.65
C GLU A 281 10.29 -26.78 43.69
N GLN A 282 9.54 -27.87 43.77
CA GLN A 282 8.32 -28.08 42.98
C GLN A 282 7.27 -26.99 43.21
N GLN A 283 7.04 -26.59 44.47
CA GLN A 283 6.12 -25.47 44.76
C GLN A 283 6.61 -24.15 44.16
N ARG A 284 7.92 -23.88 44.20
CA ARG A 284 8.52 -22.68 43.60
C ARG A 284 8.43 -22.70 42.07
N GLU A 285 8.68 -23.83 41.44
CA GLU A 285 8.53 -24.01 39.99
C GLU A 285 7.09 -23.79 39.56
N TYR A 286 6.12 -24.39 40.26
CA TYR A 286 4.70 -24.18 39.99
C TYR A 286 4.29 -22.70 40.10
N GLN A 287 4.75 -22.00 41.14
CA GLN A 287 4.49 -20.56 41.29
C GLN A 287 5.13 -19.73 40.17
N ARG A 288 6.37 -20.06 39.76
CA ARG A 288 7.04 -19.40 38.64
C ARG A 288 6.28 -19.60 37.33
N GLN A 289 5.78 -20.81 37.09
CA GLN A 289 5.00 -21.15 35.90
C GLN A 289 3.68 -20.36 35.86
N LEU A 290 2.95 -20.26 36.97
CA LEU A 290 1.74 -19.44 37.05
C LEU A 290 2.00 -17.95 36.77
N VAL A 291 3.08 -17.40 37.34
CA VAL A 291 3.48 -16.01 37.09
C VAL A 291 3.85 -15.81 35.63
N TYR A 292 4.60 -16.76 35.05
CA TYR A 292 4.97 -16.74 33.65
C TYR A 292 3.76 -16.77 32.73
N GLU A 293 2.81 -17.69 32.92
CA GLU A 293 1.62 -17.80 32.10
C GLU A 293 0.80 -16.51 32.11
N LYS A 294 0.66 -15.88 33.28
CA LYS A 294 -0.01 -14.57 33.40
C LYS A 294 0.72 -13.47 32.64
N LEU A 295 2.05 -13.41 32.73
CA LEU A 295 2.87 -12.44 31.99
C LEU A 295 2.83 -12.68 30.48
N TYR A 296 2.92 -13.93 30.06
CA TYR A 296 2.84 -14.33 28.66
C TYR A 296 1.48 -13.98 28.06
N PHE A 297 0.38 -14.34 28.74
CA PHE A 297 -0.97 -13.98 28.32
C PHE A 297 -1.13 -12.46 28.18
N ARG A 298 -0.62 -11.69 29.14
CA ARG A 298 -0.65 -10.21 29.07
C ARG A 298 0.10 -9.66 27.86
N GLN A 299 1.23 -10.27 27.48
CA GLN A 299 1.96 -9.88 26.27
C GLN A 299 1.16 -10.19 25.01
N VAL A 300 0.55 -11.39 24.92
CA VAL A 300 -0.31 -11.77 23.78
C VAL A 300 -1.50 -10.82 23.66
N LEU A 301 -2.16 -10.51 24.77
CA LEU A 301 -3.29 -9.57 24.81
C LEU A 301 -2.88 -8.16 24.35
N ARG A 302 -1.72 -7.66 24.79
CA ARG A 302 -1.18 -6.36 24.34
C ARG A 302 -0.91 -6.35 22.84
N PHE A 303 -0.33 -7.42 22.31
CA PHE A 303 -0.08 -7.52 20.87
C PHE A 303 -1.39 -7.56 20.08
N HIS A 304 -2.39 -8.30 20.56
CA HIS A 304 -3.73 -8.30 19.99
C HIS A 304 -4.37 -6.90 20.01
N GLN A 305 -4.35 -6.20 21.14
CA GLN A 305 -4.88 -4.84 21.26
C GLN A 305 -4.23 -3.86 20.28
N LYS A 306 -2.90 -3.94 20.08
CA LYS A 306 -2.21 -3.14 19.06
C LYS A 306 -2.75 -3.38 17.65
N LEU A 307 -3.01 -4.64 17.29
CA LEU A 307 -3.56 -4.98 15.97
C LEU A 307 -5.01 -4.53 15.82
N VAL A 308 -5.82 -4.63 16.88
CA VAL A 308 -7.19 -4.09 16.88
C VAL A 308 -7.19 -2.58 16.69
N ILE A 309 -6.35 -1.85 17.43
CA ILE A 309 -6.21 -0.38 17.26
C ILE A 309 -5.80 -0.05 15.82
N LEU A 310 -4.86 -0.81 15.26
CA LEU A 310 -4.43 -0.63 13.89
C LEU A 310 -5.58 -0.88 12.90
N GLN A 311 -6.36 -1.93 13.12
CA GLN A 311 -7.54 -2.24 12.31
C GLN A 311 -8.61 -1.14 12.39
N THR A 312 -8.84 -0.56 13.58
CA THR A 312 -9.77 0.57 13.75
C THR A 312 -9.30 1.82 13.00
N LYS A 313 -7.98 2.04 12.91
CA LYS A 313 -7.40 3.16 12.13
C LYS A 313 -7.42 2.93 10.61
N VAL A 314 -7.57 1.69 10.15
CA VAL A 314 -7.59 1.33 8.72
C VAL A 314 -9.01 1.26 8.15
N ARG A 315 -10.03 1.06 8.99
CA ARG A 315 -11.45 1.11 8.61
C ARG A 315 -11.93 2.54 8.34
#